data_AF-A0A5B6ZMP2-F1
#
_entry.id   AF-A0A5B6ZMP2-F1
#
_cell.length_a   1.000
_cell.length_b   1.000
_cell.length_c   1.000
_cell.angle_alpha   90.00
_cell.angle_beta   90.00
_cell.angle_gamma   90.00
#
_symmetry.space_group_name_H-M   'P 1'
#
loop_
_entity.id
_entity.type
_entity.pdbx_description
1 polymer ?
#
loop_
_entity_poly.entity_id
_entity_poly.type
_entity_poly.pdbx_seq_one_letter_code
_entity_poly.pdbx_strand_id
1 'polypeptide(L)'
;MSPNLDSPVQTQMAVAVFKSPLSGEYHGNKRMEGKSAGRRRVFVQTETGCVLGMELDRSDNAHTVKRRLQLALNVPTEESSLTFGDMVLKNDLSAIRNDSPLLLTRNLLHRSSSTPCLSPTGRDIQQKDHSGPIEILGHSDSFDRTKQLVEEIVKGMKIGVDPIPVHNGLGGAYYFRNNRGESVAIVKPTDEEPFAPNNPKGFVGKALGQPGLKRSVRVGETGYREVAAYLLDYGHFANVPPTALVKISHSIFNVNDGVNGNKLHNKKLVSKIASFQQFIPHDFDASDHGTSSFPVAAVHRIGILDIRIFNTDRHAGNLLVRKLDGVGRFGQVELTPIDHGLCLPESLEDPYFEWIHWPQASIPFSEDELAYIENLDPIGDSEMLRRELPMIREACLRVLVLCTIFLKE
;
A
#
# COMPACT_ATOMS: atom_id res chain seq x y z
N MET A 1 62.11 64.36 -8.69
CA MET A 1 62.32 65.46 -7.74
C MET A 1 61.17 65.43 -6.75
N SER A 2 61.44 65.04 -5.50
CA SER A 2 60.52 65.12 -4.35
C SER A 2 60.24 66.61 -4.00
N PRO A 3 59.35 67.01 -3.03
CA PRO A 3 58.83 66.17 -1.94
C PRO A 3 57.43 66.49 -1.32
N ASN A 4 56.97 65.51 -0.53
CA ASN A 4 56.35 65.56 0.81
C ASN A 4 54.97 66.17 1.07
N LEU A 5 54.12 65.39 1.74
CA LEU A 5 53.85 65.55 3.18
C LEU A 5 53.35 64.22 3.82
N ASP A 6 54.17 63.73 4.77
CA ASP A 6 53.95 62.78 5.87
C ASP A 6 52.65 63.09 6.67
N SER A 7 51.93 62.22 7.42
CA SER A 7 52.06 60.90 8.09
C SER A 7 50.80 60.77 9.04
N PRO A 8 50.60 59.79 9.96
CA PRO A 8 50.41 58.34 9.84
C PRO A 8 49.13 57.76 10.54
N VAL A 9 48.74 56.54 10.13
CA VAL A 9 48.40 55.30 10.92
C VAL A 9 47.39 55.37 12.09
N GLN A 10 46.30 54.56 12.08
CA GLN A 10 46.20 53.23 12.76
C GLN A 10 44.77 52.65 12.80
N THR A 11 44.66 51.35 12.55
CA THR A 11 43.48 50.48 12.58
C THR A 11 43.08 50.06 14.00
N GLN A 12 41.78 49.90 14.29
CA GLN A 12 41.26 48.82 15.17
C GLN A 12 39.72 48.67 15.13
N MET A 13 39.26 47.41 15.13
CA MET A 13 37.86 46.97 15.25
C MET A 13 37.42 46.88 16.72
N ALA A 14 36.12 47.03 17.01
CA ALA A 14 35.32 46.08 17.82
C ALA A 14 33.90 46.58 18.18
N VAL A 15 32.93 45.70 17.90
CA VAL A 15 31.74 45.31 18.71
C VAL A 15 30.71 46.39 19.07
N ALA A 16 29.51 46.27 18.49
CA ALA A 16 28.29 46.89 19.02
C ALA A 16 27.23 45.82 19.34
N VAL A 17 26.92 45.79 20.62
CA VAL A 17 25.80 45.12 21.30
C VAL A 17 24.48 45.67 20.76
N PHE A 18 23.52 44.81 20.43
CA PHE A 18 22.13 45.25 20.24
C PHE A 18 21.18 44.58 21.23
N LYS A 19 20.59 45.47 22.05
CA LYS A 19 19.51 45.26 23.00
C LYS A 19 18.20 44.97 22.24
N SER A 20 17.43 44.01 22.74
CA SER A 20 15.99 43.89 22.43
C SER A 20 15.20 45.05 23.01
N PRO A 21 14.02 45.34 22.43
CA PRO A 21 12.85 45.66 23.22
C PRO A 21 11.66 44.72 22.92
N LEU A 22 10.95 44.37 23.99
CA LEU A 22 9.66 43.69 24.01
C LEU A 22 8.54 44.71 23.76
N SER A 23 7.59 44.39 22.87
CA SER A 23 6.14 44.39 23.10
C SER A 23 5.37 44.47 21.78
N GLY A 24 4.34 43.63 21.59
CA GLY A 24 3.26 43.94 20.66
C GLY A 24 2.69 42.74 19.90
N GLU A 25 1.60 42.22 20.45
CA GLU A 25 0.45 41.67 19.71
C GLU A 25 0.53 40.25 19.10
N TYR A 26 -0.27 39.38 19.72
CA TYR A 26 -0.64 38.05 19.24
C TYR A 26 -1.46 38.15 17.94
N HIS A 27 -0.83 37.82 16.82
CA HIS A 27 -1.53 37.37 15.62
C HIS A 27 -1.05 35.97 15.21
N GLY A 28 -2.00 35.04 15.13
CA GLY A 28 -1.78 33.65 14.76
C GLY A 28 -1.19 33.55 13.36
N ASN A 29 0.03 33.05 13.26
CA ASN A 29 0.68 32.85 11.98
C ASN A 29 0.25 31.53 11.34
N LYS A 30 -0.37 31.69 10.17
CA LYS A 30 -0.58 30.69 9.13
C LYS A 30 0.69 29.86 8.92
N ARG A 31 0.49 28.55 8.74
CA ARG A 31 1.49 27.58 8.29
C ARG A 31 2.33 28.17 7.16
N MET A 32 3.60 28.41 7.41
CA MET A 32 4.58 28.45 6.35
C MET A 32 4.83 27.01 5.90
N GLU A 33 4.31 26.65 4.74
CA GLU A 33 4.80 25.52 3.95
C GLU A 33 6.23 25.82 3.50
N GLY A 34 7.19 25.63 4.41
CA GLY A 34 8.58 25.51 4.04
C GLY A 34 8.78 24.13 3.42
N LYS A 35 9.01 24.07 2.10
CA LYS A 35 9.54 22.88 1.43
C LYS A 35 10.76 22.36 2.20
N SER A 36 10.63 21.24 2.91
CA SER A 36 11.77 20.64 3.63
C SER A 36 12.70 19.99 2.61
N ALA A 37 13.70 20.73 2.15
CA ALA A 37 14.70 20.21 1.23
C ALA A 37 15.57 19.15 1.95
N GLY A 38 15.20 17.87 1.78
CA GLY A 38 16.10 16.74 2.07
C GLY A 38 15.61 15.68 3.07
N ARG A 39 14.40 15.81 3.64
CA ARG A 39 13.79 14.76 4.45
C ARG A 39 12.82 13.93 3.62
N ARG A 40 12.82 12.61 3.84
CA ARG A 40 11.86 11.68 3.26
C ARG A 40 11.31 10.76 4.33
N ARG A 41 10.02 10.51 4.27
CA ARG A 41 9.33 9.54 5.12
C ARG A 41 9.37 8.16 4.46
N VAL A 42 9.56 7.12 5.25
CA VAL A 42 9.46 5.72 4.81
C VAL A 42 8.65 4.93 5.83
N PHE A 43 8.06 3.81 5.39
CA PHE A 43 7.33 2.90 6.26
C PHE A 43 7.98 1.53 6.20
N VAL A 44 8.61 1.10 7.28
CA VAL A 44 9.32 -0.18 7.29
C VAL A 44 8.45 -1.24 7.95
N GLN A 45 8.10 -2.27 7.20
CA GLN A 45 7.43 -3.47 7.68
C GLN A 45 8.48 -4.54 7.99
N THR A 46 8.37 -5.19 9.14
CA THR A 46 9.17 -6.37 9.48
C THR A 46 8.54 -7.64 8.89
N GLU A 47 9.32 -8.71 8.73
CA GLU A 47 8.80 -10.02 8.30
C GLU A 47 7.71 -10.62 9.21
N THR A 48 7.56 -10.09 10.44
CA THR A 48 6.51 -10.46 11.41
C THR A 48 5.25 -9.58 11.31
N GLY A 49 5.23 -8.61 10.39
CA GLY A 49 4.07 -7.74 10.14
C GLY A 49 4.09 -6.38 10.84
N CYS A 50 4.96 -6.16 11.83
CA CYS A 50 5.06 -4.86 12.51
C CYS A 50 5.52 -3.75 11.55
N VAL A 51 4.86 -2.58 11.59
CA VAL A 51 5.17 -1.42 10.74
C VAL A 51 5.61 -0.22 11.57
N LEU A 52 6.68 0.46 11.14
CA LEU A 52 7.13 1.72 11.71
C LEU A 52 7.33 2.79 10.63
N GLY A 53 6.67 3.94 10.79
CA GLY A 53 6.94 5.15 10.02
C GLY A 53 8.18 5.87 10.52
N MET A 54 9.05 6.32 9.60
CA MET A 54 10.34 6.93 9.94
C MET A 54 10.68 8.09 9.01
N GLU A 55 11.13 9.20 9.57
CA GLU A 55 11.73 10.32 8.82
C GLU A 55 13.23 10.06 8.62
N LEU A 56 13.68 10.10 7.36
CA LEU A 56 15.06 9.92 6.96
C LEU A 56 15.65 11.23 6.44
N ASP A 57 16.81 11.58 6.97
CA ASP A 57 17.66 12.65 6.45
C ASP A 57 18.56 12.12 5.32
N ARG A 58 19.18 13.02 4.54
CA ARG A 58 20.09 12.63 3.44
C ARG A 58 21.29 11.79 3.88
N SER A 59 21.71 11.92 5.13
CA SER A 59 22.83 11.16 5.72
C SER A 59 22.43 9.76 6.19
N ASP A 60 21.13 9.47 6.29
CA ASP A 60 20.66 8.17 6.75
C ASP A 60 20.91 7.09 5.68
N ASN A 61 21.30 5.92 6.14
CA ASN A 61 21.59 4.72 5.34
C ASN A 61 20.84 3.50 5.91
N ALA A 62 20.90 2.33 5.26
CA ALA A 62 20.13 1.17 5.72
C ALA A 62 20.56 0.69 7.12
N HIS A 63 21.83 0.87 7.51
CA HIS A 63 22.27 0.57 8.89
C HIS A 63 21.57 1.47 9.92
N THR A 64 21.38 2.74 9.59
CA THR A 64 20.66 3.69 10.45
C THR A 64 19.19 3.31 10.58
N VAL A 65 18.54 2.92 9.47
CA VAL A 65 17.17 2.41 9.47
C VAL A 65 17.03 1.17 10.35
N LYS A 66 17.90 0.17 10.15
CA LYS A 66 17.93 -1.06 10.96
C LYS A 66 18.13 -0.77 12.45
N ARG A 67 19.12 0.07 12.80
CA ARG A 67 19.39 0.43 14.20
C ARG A 67 18.17 1.10 14.86
N ARG A 68 17.51 2.03 14.17
CA ARG A 68 16.30 2.67 14.69
C ARG A 68 15.15 1.67 14.87
N LEU A 69 14.97 0.72 13.94
CA LEU A 69 13.99 -0.37 14.08
C LEU A 69 14.29 -1.29 15.27
N GLN A 70 15.56 -1.65 15.46
CA GLN A 70 16.02 -2.45 16.60
C GLN A 70 15.65 -1.78 17.93
N LEU A 71 15.89 -0.47 18.04
CA LEU A 71 15.59 0.31 19.25
C LEU A 71 14.08 0.48 19.47
N ALA A 72 13.31 0.72 18.40
CA ALA A 72 11.89 1.01 18.50
C ALA A 72 11.01 -0.23 18.71
N LEU A 73 11.34 -1.34 18.02
CA LEU A 73 10.52 -2.56 18.00
C LEU A 73 11.15 -3.73 18.78
N ASN A 74 12.37 -3.57 19.31
CA ASN A 74 13.12 -4.64 19.98
C ASN A 74 13.28 -5.89 19.09
N VAL A 75 13.45 -5.70 17.79
CA VAL A 75 13.63 -6.77 16.81
C VAL A 75 15.11 -6.96 16.47
N PRO A 76 15.63 -8.19 16.35
CA PRO A 76 17.00 -8.42 15.91
C PRO A 76 17.16 -7.97 14.46
N THR A 77 18.12 -7.08 14.22
CA THR A 77 18.47 -6.62 12.86
C THR A 77 19.81 -7.16 12.37
N GLU A 78 20.51 -7.90 13.21
CA GLU A 78 21.68 -8.69 12.78
C GLU A 78 21.23 -9.76 11.79
N GLU A 79 22.01 -9.96 10.74
CA GLU A 79 21.68 -10.88 9.64
C GLU A 79 20.33 -10.60 8.95
N SER A 80 19.85 -9.35 9.00
CA SER A 80 18.69 -8.91 8.24
C SER A 80 19.08 -8.15 6.97
N SER A 81 18.17 -8.10 6.01
CA SER A 81 18.23 -7.29 4.79
C SER A 81 17.05 -6.32 4.76
N LEU A 82 17.32 -5.08 4.37
CA LEU A 82 16.28 -4.11 4.07
C LEU A 82 16.06 -4.16 2.57
N THR A 83 14.86 -4.52 2.14
CA THR A 83 14.53 -4.74 0.73
C THR A 83 13.49 -3.77 0.23
N PHE A 84 13.56 -3.53 -1.07
CA PHE A 84 12.68 -2.65 -1.83
C PHE A 84 12.52 -3.25 -3.22
N GLY A 85 11.41 -3.96 -3.44
CA GLY A 85 11.24 -4.82 -4.62
C GLY A 85 12.36 -5.87 -4.70
N ASP A 86 13.00 -5.96 -5.87
CA ASP A 86 14.14 -6.85 -6.10
C ASP A 86 15.48 -6.30 -5.54
N MET A 87 15.49 -5.08 -4.99
CA MET A 87 16.72 -4.43 -4.50
C MET A 87 16.94 -4.71 -3.00
N VAL A 88 18.17 -5.12 -2.66
CA VAL A 88 18.66 -5.14 -1.27
C VAL A 88 19.40 -3.84 -0.98
N LEU A 89 18.85 -3.03 -0.08
CA LEU A 89 19.37 -1.73 0.30
C LEU A 89 20.58 -1.92 1.24
N LYS A 90 21.74 -1.44 0.80
CA LYS A 90 23.00 -1.47 1.56
C LYS A 90 23.26 -0.13 2.22
N ASN A 91 24.01 0.75 1.55
CA ASN A 91 24.34 2.07 2.08
C ASN A 91 23.55 3.17 1.39
N ASP A 92 23.39 3.05 0.07
CA ASP A 92 22.66 4.02 -0.71
C ASP A 92 21.15 3.77 -0.61
N LEU A 93 20.43 4.84 -0.29
CA LEU A 93 18.98 4.87 -0.23
C LEU A 93 18.42 5.82 -1.30
N SER A 94 19.23 6.32 -2.25
CA SER A 94 18.83 7.31 -3.28
C SER A 94 17.60 6.90 -4.10
N ALA A 95 17.43 5.60 -4.35
CA ALA A 95 16.26 5.03 -5.06
C ALA A 95 14.95 5.16 -4.26
N ILE A 96 15.02 5.38 -2.95
CA ILE A 96 13.86 5.43 -2.05
C ILE A 96 13.23 6.82 -2.09
N ARG A 97 11.97 6.84 -2.52
CA ARG A 97 11.14 8.03 -2.57
C ARG A 97 10.44 8.26 -1.24
N ASN A 98 9.86 9.44 -1.07
CA ASN A 98 8.99 9.71 0.06
C ASN A 98 7.81 8.72 0.10
N ASP A 99 7.32 8.40 1.29
CA ASP A 99 6.23 7.45 1.58
C ASP A 99 6.43 6.02 1.04
N SER A 100 7.67 5.63 0.78
CA SER A 100 7.98 4.28 0.29
C SER A 100 7.83 3.23 1.40
N PRO A 101 7.11 2.12 1.14
CA PRO A 101 7.15 0.95 2.01
C PRO A 101 8.42 0.15 1.77
N LEU A 102 9.09 -0.26 2.85
CA LEU A 102 10.29 -1.10 2.84
C LEU A 102 10.01 -2.37 3.64
N LEU A 103 10.64 -3.48 3.27
CA LEU A 103 10.53 -4.74 4.01
C LEU A 103 11.86 -5.08 4.68
N LEU A 104 11.81 -5.41 5.96
CA LEU A 104 12.95 -5.94 6.71
C LEU A 104 12.79 -7.47 6.84
N THR A 105 13.65 -8.21 6.15
CA THR A 105 13.65 -9.68 6.15
C THR A 105 14.92 -10.23 6.80
N ARG A 106 14.83 -11.39 7.45
CA ARG A 106 16.02 -12.13 7.89
C ARG A 106 16.66 -12.87 6.72
N ASN A 107 17.99 -12.87 6.70
CA ASN A 107 18.75 -13.67 5.75
C ASN A 107 18.64 -15.15 6.17
N LEU A 108 18.17 -16.01 5.27
CA LEU A 108 17.97 -17.46 5.50
C LEU A 108 19.30 -18.26 5.55
N LEU A 109 20.34 -17.72 6.18
CA LEU A 109 21.52 -18.53 6.50
C LEU A 109 21.19 -19.35 7.74
N HIS A 110 21.04 -20.67 7.57
CA HIS A 110 20.94 -21.63 8.67
C HIS A 110 22.21 -21.54 9.55
N ARG A 111 22.20 -20.66 10.53
CA ARG A 111 23.03 -20.76 11.73
C ARG A 111 22.12 -20.60 12.93
N SER A 112 22.18 -21.58 13.82
CA SER A 112 21.57 -21.51 15.14
C SER A 112 22.18 -20.32 15.89
N SER A 113 21.50 -19.18 15.88
CA SER A 113 21.92 -18.02 16.64
C SER A 113 21.32 -18.09 18.04
N SER A 114 22.20 -18.30 19.02
CA SER A 114 21.88 -18.15 20.44
C SER A 114 21.37 -16.72 20.70
N THR A 115 20.38 -16.59 21.58
CA THR A 115 19.85 -15.30 22.02
C THR A 115 21.00 -14.39 22.48
N PRO A 116 21.20 -13.19 21.91
CA PRO A 116 22.18 -12.26 22.44
C PRO A 116 21.69 -11.77 23.81
N CYS A 117 22.44 -12.06 24.87
CA CYS A 117 22.09 -11.73 26.26
C CYS A 117 22.26 -10.24 26.60
N LEU A 118 22.29 -9.34 25.61
CA LEU A 118 22.54 -7.92 25.81
C LEU A 118 21.59 -7.11 24.93
N SER A 119 20.37 -6.89 25.43
CA SER A 119 19.50 -5.83 24.93
C SER A 119 20.06 -4.50 25.44
N PRO A 120 20.40 -3.53 24.58
CA PRO A 120 20.65 -2.17 25.06
C PRO A 120 19.35 -1.67 25.70
N THR A 121 19.35 -1.45 27.02
CA THR A 121 18.30 -0.67 27.69
C THR A 121 18.46 0.80 27.29
N GLY A 122 18.06 1.11 26.05
CA GLY A 122 17.87 2.47 25.60
C GLY A 122 16.59 3.03 26.22
N ARG A 123 16.66 3.44 27.49
CA ARG A 123 15.75 4.47 27.99
C ARG A 123 16.14 5.76 27.25
N ASP A 124 15.14 6.44 26.69
CA ASP A 124 15.20 7.82 26.16
C ASP A 124 15.49 8.10 24.68
N ILE A 125 15.10 7.22 23.74
CA ILE A 125 14.66 7.67 22.39
C ILE A 125 13.47 6.81 21.94
N GLN A 126 12.27 7.03 22.49
CA GLN A 126 11.06 6.57 21.83
C GLN A 126 10.83 7.44 20.60
N GLN A 127 11.41 7.05 19.46
CA GLN A 127 10.93 7.54 18.17
C GLN A 127 9.48 7.06 18.04
N LYS A 128 8.55 7.96 18.37
CA LYS A 128 7.13 7.72 18.19
C LYS A 128 6.81 7.89 16.71
N ASP A 129 6.06 6.94 16.16
CA ASP A 129 5.46 7.10 14.85
C ASP A 129 4.55 8.34 14.89
N HIS A 130 4.93 9.39 14.15
CA HIS A 130 4.20 10.66 14.09
C HIS A 130 3.17 10.71 12.95
N SER A 131 2.98 9.60 12.24
CA SER A 131 1.98 9.54 11.18
C SER A 131 0.55 9.60 11.72
N GLY A 132 -0.35 10.08 10.87
CA GLY A 132 -1.78 10.02 11.11
C GLY A 132 -2.31 8.58 11.20
N PRO A 133 -3.60 8.44 11.54
CA PRO A 133 -4.25 7.13 11.65
C PRO A 133 -4.30 6.38 10.31
N ILE A 134 -4.33 7.09 9.19
CA ILE A 134 -4.26 6.51 7.84
C ILE A 134 -3.39 7.44 6.99
N GLU A 135 -2.35 6.89 6.38
CA GLU A 135 -1.45 7.57 5.43
C GLU A 135 -1.47 6.78 4.12
N ILE A 136 -1.73 7.46 3.00
CA ILE A 136 -1.63 6.85 1.68
C ILE A 136 -0.15 6.73 1.31
N LEU A 137 0.23 5.57 0.78
CA LEU A 137 1.57 5.28 0.30
C LEU A 137 1.61 5.47 -1.21
N GLY A 138 2.70 6.06 -1.72
CA GLY A 138 2.83 6.42 -3.13
C GLY A 138 2.47 7.88 -3.44
N HIS A 139 2.79 8.33 -4.64
CA HIS A 139 2.71 9.73 -5.06
C HIS A 139 1.98 9.84 -6.39
N SER A 140 0.67 9.57 -6.37
CA SER A 140 -0.17 9.68 -7.57
C SER A 140 -1.39 10.56 -7.32
N ASP A 141 -1.72 11.39 -8.30
CA ASP A 141 -2.99 12.13 -8.36
C ASP A 141 -4.18 11.18 -8.57
N SER A 142 -3.93 9.93 -9.02
CA SER A 142 -4.97 8.88 -9.17
C SER A 142 -5.66 8.48 -7.86
N PHE A 143 -5.16 8.94 -6.70
CA PHE A 143 -5.70 8.60 -5.38
C PHE A 143 -6.59 9.69 -4.77
N ASP A 144 -7.03 10.71 -5.53
CA ASP A 144 -7.86 11.80 -4.99
C ASP A 144 -9.17 11.32 -4.37
N ARG A 145 -9.84 10.33 -4.99
CA ARG A 145 -11.02 9.71 -4.41
C ARG A 145 -10.70 9.00 -3.09
N THR A 146 -9.58 8.30 -3.03
CA THR A 146 -9.11 7.63 -1.82
C THR A 146 -8.78 8.63 -0.71
N LYS A 147 -8.17 9.78 -1.02
CA LYS A 147 -7.92 10.86 -0.04
C LYS A 147 -9.22 11.33 0.60
N GLN A 148 -10.28 11.54 -0.19
CA GLN A 148 -11.60 11.92 0.32
C GLN A 148 -12.18 10.86 1.26
N LEU A 149 -12.13 9.57 0.87
CA LEU A 149 -12.61 8.47 1.69
C LEU A 149 -11.83 8.36 3.01
N VAL A 150 -10.51 8.54 2.97
CA VAL A 150 -9.66 8.58 4.16
C VAL A 150 -10.08 9.71 5.09
N GLU A 151 -10.32 10.92 4.58
CA GLU A 151 -10.80 12.03 5.41
C GLU A 151 -12.14 11.75 6.09
N GLU A 152 -13.09 11.14 5.37
CA GLU A 152 -14.39 10.75 5.91
C GLU A 152 -14.27 9.70 7.02
N ILE A 153 -13.45 8.67 6.80
CA ILE A 153 -13.19 7.61 7.79
C ILE A 153 -12.48 8.18 9.01
N VAL A 154 -11.46 9.02 8.83
CA VAL A 154 -10.74 9.62 9.95
C VAL A 154 -11.65 10.53 10.77
N LYS A 155 -12.60 11.24 10.15
CA LYS A 155 -13.66 11.96 10.87
C LYS A 155 -14.56 11.01 11.65
N GLY A 156 -14.99 9.90 11.06
CA GLY A 156 -15.78 8.85 11.72
C GLY A 156 -15.07 8.24 12.93
N MET A 157 -13.81 7.84 12.77
CA MET A 157 -13.00 7.27 13.85
C MET A 157 -12.82 8.25 15.02
N LYS A 158 -12.65 9.55 14.74
CA LYS A 158 -12.52 10.60 15.79
C LYS A 158 -13.77 10.73 16.66
N ILE A 159 -14.96 10.40 16.14
CA ILE A 159 -16.22 10.41 16.89
C ILE A 159 -16.63 9.03 17.40
N GLY A 160 -15.74 8.03 17.33
CA GLY A 160 -15.95 6.69 17.87
C GLY A 160 -16.62 5.69 16.93
N VAL A 161 -16.68 5.98 15.62
CA VAL A 161 -17.11 4.96 14.63
C VAL A 161 -15.94 4.02 14.34
N ASP A 162 -15.95 2.86 15.00
CA ASP A 162 -14.93 1.83 14.79
C ASP A 162 -15.17 1.04 13.49
N PRO A 163 -14.11 0.50 12.84
CA PRO A 163 -14.23 -0.45 11.75
C PRO A 163 -14.88 -1.77 12.22
N ILE A 164 -15.34 -2.59 11.27
CA ILE A 164 -15.98 -3.89 11.52
C ILE A 164 -15.18 -5.00 10.81
N PRO A 165 -14.86 -6.13 11.45
CA PRO A 165 -14.16 -7.22 10.79
C PRO A 165 -15.09 -7.95 9.82
N VAL A 166 -14.53 -8.41 8.70
CA VAL A 166 -15.20 -9.30 7.74
C VAL A 166 -15.03 -10.75 8.21
N HIS A 167 -16.15 -11.47 8.29
CA HIS A 167 -16.13 -12.85 8.79
C HIS A 167 -15.77 -13.89 7.73
N ASN A 168 -16.16 -13.65 6.47
CA ASN A 168 -15.85 -14.53 5.34
C ASN A 168 -14.41 -14.33 4.84
N GLY A 169 -13.94 -15.26 4.00
CA GLY A 169 -12.60 -15.24 3.42
C GLY A 169 -11.52 -15.87 4.29
N LEU A 170 -10.32 -15.99 3.72
CA LEU A 170 -9.17 -16.69 4.33
C LEU A 170 -8.21 -15.77 5.10
N GLY A 171 -8.34 -14.45 4.93
CA GLY A 171 -7.46 -13.44 5.55
C GLY A 171 -8.19 -12.46 6.45
N GLY A 172 -7.45 -11.49 6.98
CA GLY A 172 -8.00 -10.32 7.65
C GLY A 172 -8.52 -9.28 6.66
N ALA A 173 -9.80 -8.91 6.81
CA ALA A 173 -10.42 -7.83 6.06
C ALA A 173 -11.37 -7.06 6.98
N TYR A 174 -11.50 -5.75 6.77
CA TYR A 174 -12.21 -4.85 7.67
C TYR A 174 -12.99 -3.79 6.90
N TYR A 175 -14.27 -3.62 7.21
CA TYR A 175 -15.08 -2.50 6.74
C TYR A 175 -14.77 -1.25 7.55
N PHE A 176 -14.23 -0.23 6.89
CA PHE A 176 -14.07 1.10 7.46
C PHE A 176 -15.26 1.98 7.08
N ARG A 177 -15.71 2.78 8.04
CA ARG A 177 -17.00 3.47 8.00
C ARG A 177 -16.85 4.98 8.11
N ASN A 178 -17.76 5.70 7.47
CA ASN A 178 -17.81 7.16 7.55
C ASN A 178 -18.46 7.63 8.87
N ASN A 179 -18.63 8.95 9.04
CA ASN A 179 -19.25 9.55 10.22
C ASN A 179 -20.75 9.20 10.40
N ARG A 180 -21.42 8.66 9.37
CA ARG A 180 -22.79 8.14 9.45
C ARG A 180 -22.84 6.66 9.85
N GLY A 181 -21.69 6.01 9.97
CA GLY A 181 -21.60 4.58 10.26
C GLY A 181 -21.83 3.69 9.02
N GLU A 182 -21.80 4.24 7.81
CA GLU A 182 -21.90 3.49 6.55
C GLU A 182 -20.52 2.97 6.15
N SER A 183 -20.45 1.74 5.66
CA SER A 183 -19.22 1.17 5.09
C SER A 183 -18.84 1.91 3.81
N VAL A 184 -17.63 2.46 3.75
CA VAL A 184 -17.13 3.22 2.59
C VAL A 184 -15.81 2.69 2.06
N ALA A 185 -15.11 1.83 2.81
CA ALA A 185 -13.91 1.15 2.35
C ALA A 185 -13.78 -0.26 2.94
N ILE A 186 -13.12 -1.15 2.20
CA ILE A 186 -12.61 -2.44 2.67
C ILE A 186 -11.09 -2.33 2.78
N VAL A 187 -10.55 -2.68 3.94
CA VAL A 187 -9.11 -2.65 4.21
C VAL A 187 -8.62 -4.06 4.49
N LYS A 188 -7.59 -4.51 3.75
CA LYS A 188 -6.98 -5.84 3.89
C LYS A 188 -5.49 -5.68 4.27
N PRO A 189 -5.11 -5.90 5.54
CA PRO A 189 -3.71 -5.79 5.94
C PRO A 189 -2.83 -6.90 5.35
N THR A 190 -1.66 -6.53 4.84
CA THR A 190 -0.77 -7.47 4.12
C THR A 190 -0.18 -8.55 5.02
N ASP A 191 -0.10 -8.31 6.33
CA ASP A 191 0.39 -9.30 7.29
C ASP A 191 -0.74 -10.18 7.88
N GLU A 192 -1.98 -10.02 7.42
CA GLU A 192 -3.14 -10.81 7.82
C GLU A 192 -3.71 -11.69 6.70
N GLU A 193 -3.10 -11.69 5.52
CA GLU A 193 -3.51 -12.55 4.41
C GLU A 193 -3.23 -14.05 4.69
N PRO A 194 -3.71 -14.99 3.86
CA PRO A 194 -3.44 -16.41 4.07
C PRO A 194 -1.94 -16.72 4.18
N PHE A 195 -1.58 -17.51 5.19
CA PHE A 195 -0.22 -17.85 5.61
C PHE A 195 0.60 -16.73 6.28
N ALA A 196 0.11 -15.50 6.30
CA ALA A 196 0.83 -14.39 6.91
C ALA A 196 0.89 -14.50 8.45
N PRO A 197 1.90 -13.89 9.10
CA PRO A 197 2.15 -14.07 10.53
C PRO A 197 0.96 -13.71 11.44
N ASN A 198 0.18 -12.70 11.05
CA ASN A 198 -0.92 -12.16 11.83
C ASN A 198 -2.30 -12.52 11.26
N ASN A 199 -2.41 -13.58 10.46
CA ASN A 199 -3.68 -14.05 9.94
C ASN A 199 -4.68 -14.35 11.10
N PRO A 200 -5.86 -13.70 11.15
CA PRO A 200 -6.83 -13.87 12.24
C PRO A 200 -7.66 -15.17 12.15
N LYS A 201 -7.59 -15.89 11.03
CA LYS A 201 -8.33 -17.13 10.78
C LYS A 201 -7.52 -18.38 11.16
N GLY A 202 -6.29 -18.21 11.65
CA GLY A 202 -5.41 -19.30 12.04
C GLY A 202 -4.62 -19.92 10.88
N PHE A 203 -4.82 -19.45 9.64
CA PHE A 203 -3.99 -19.83 8.49
C PHE A 203 -2.65 -19.11 8.54
N VAL A 204 -1.84 -19.37 9.56
CA VAL A 204 -0.49 -18.83 9.75
C VAL A 204 0.57 -19.84 9.30
N GLY A 205 1.83 -19.42 9.22
CA GLY A 205 2.95 -20.36 9.10
C GLY A 205 4.08 -19.93 8.17
N LYS A 206 3.98 -18.75 7.55
CA LYS A 206 5.01 -18.21 6.66
C LYS A 206 5.39 -16.79 7.06
N ALA A 207 6.65 -16.43 6.80
CA ALA A 207 7.11 -15.06 6.90
C ALA A 207 6.72 -14.27 5.64
N LEU A 208 6.60 -12.95 5.75
CA LEU A 208 6.39 -12.09 4.58
C LEU A 208 7.53 -12.27 3.56
N GLY A 209 7.19 -12.30 2.27
CA GLY A 209 8.13 -12.53 1.18
C GLY A 209 8.41 -14.01 0.87
N GLN A 210 7.82 -14.97 1.59
CA GLN A 210 7.85 -16.39 1.19
C GLN A 210 6.73 -16.70 0.17
N PRO A 211 6.82 -17.76 -0.64
CA PRO A 211 5.73 -18.16 -1.55
C PRO A 211 4.40 -18.34 -0.82
N GLY A 212 3.31 -17.78 -1.34
CA GLY A 212 2.00 -17.72 -0.70
C GLY A 212 1.07 -18.90 -1.03
N LEU A 213 -0.22 -18.60 -1.20
CA LEU A 213 -1.26 -19.55 -1.62
C LEU A 213 -1.01 -19.99 -3.07
N LYS A 214 -0.83 -19.03 -3.98
CA LYS A 214 -0.21 -19.26 -5.29
C LYS A 214 1.29 -19.20 -5.14
N ARG A 215 2.04 -20.15 -5.72
CA ARG A 215 3.51 -20.21 -5.54
C ARG A 215 4.23 -19.00 -6.11
N SER A 216 3.64 -18.40 -7.12
CA SER A 216 4.13 -17.25 -7.88
C SER A 216 3.81 -15.88 -7.22
N VAL A 217 3.01 -15.88 -6.14
CA VAL A 217 2.60 -14.69 -5.39
C VAL A 217 3.08 -14.87 -3.94
N ARG A 218 3.91 -13.96 -3.44
CA ARG A 218 4.48 -14.11 -2.10
C ARG A 218 3.55 -13.57 -1.03
N VAL A 219 3.68 -14.12 0.17
CA VAL A 219 2.95 -13.65 1.35
C VAL A 219 3.30 -12.19 1.64
N GLY A 220 2.30 -11.36 1.83
CA GLY A 220 2.40 -9.91 2.05
C GLY A 220 2.34 -9.07 0.79
N GLU A 221 2.18 -9.68 -0.38
CA GLU A 221 2.20 -8.97 -1.66
C GLU A 221 0.83 -8.75 -2.28
N THR A 222 -0.24 -9.33 -1.73
CA THR A 222 -1.59 -9.17 -2.30
C THR A 222 -2.03 -7.70 -2.33
N GLY A 223 -1.63 -6.93 -1.31
CA GLY A 223 -2.07 -5.55 -1.14
C GLY A 223 -1.65 -4.60 -2.27
N TYR A 224 -0.41 -4.67 -2.76
CA TYR A 224 0.01 -3.80 -3.86
C TYR A 224 -0.54 -4.28 -5.22
N ARG A 225 -0.87 -5.56 -5.36
CA ARG A 225 -1.46 -6.14 -6.58
C ARG A 225 -2.88 -5.63 -6.79
N GLU A 226 -3.63 -5.45 -5.72
CA GLU A 226 -4.92 -4.75 -5.73
C GLU A 226 -4.79 -3.32 -6.27
N VAL A 227 -3.74 -2.61 -5.86
CA VAL A 227 -3.46 -1.24 -6.36
C VAL A 227 -3.03 -1.28 -7.82
N ALA A 228 -2.22 -2.26 -8.23
CA ALA A 228 -1.80 -2.41 -9.62
C ALA A 228 -3.00 -2.61 -10.55
N ALA A 229 -3.97 -3.44 -10.16
CA ALA A 229 -5.20 -3.63 -10.93
C ALA A 229 -5.98 -2.32 -11.11
N TYR A 230 -6.11 -1.51 -10.06
CA TYR A 230 -6.74 -0.19 -10.15
C TYR A 230 -5.97 0.78 -11.05
N LEU A 231 -4.64 0.86 -10.91
CA LEU A 231 -3.80 1.76 -11.72
C LEU A 231 -3.78 1.38 -13.20
N LEU A 232 -3.92 0.09 -13.51
CA LEU A 232 -3.98 -0.40 -14.87
C LEU A 232 -5.40 -0.26 -15.47
N ASP A 233 -6.45 -0.07 -14.69
CA ASP A 233 -7.82 0.10 -15.22
C ASP A 233 -8.07 1.51 -15.78
N TYR A 234 -7.57 1.75 -17.00
CA TYR A 234 -7.60 3.05 -17.65
C TYR A 234 -9.02 3.55 -17.89
N GLY A 235 -9.28 4.79 -17.46
CA GLY A 235 -10.61 5.39 -17.56
C GLY A 235 -11.70 4.63 -16.78
N HIS A 236 -11.31 3.76 -15.84
CA HIS A 236 -12.23 2.86 -15.12
C HIS A 236 -13.01 1.94 -16.07
N PHE A 237 -12.34 1.42 -17.11
CA PHE A 237 -12.97 0.61 -18.16
C PHE A 237 -13.62 -0.66 -17.58
N ALA A 238 -12.87 -1.44 -16.79
CA ALA A 238 -13.39 -2.59 -16.05
C ALA A 238 -14.15 -2.22 -14.77
N ASN A 239 -14.10 -0.94 -14.36
CA ASN A 239 -14.75 -0.39 -13.18
C ASN A 239 -14.14 -0.92 -11.86
N VAL A 240 -12.81 -1.08 -11.81
CA VAL A 240 -12.11 -1.43 -10.55
C VAL A 240 -12.29 -0.28 -9.55
N PRO A 241 -12.78 -0.56 -8.33
CA PRO A 241 -12.97 0.50 -7.34
C PRO A 241 -11.66 1.19 -6.96
N PRO A 242 -11.69 2.50 -6.65
CA PRO A 242 -10.52 3.24 -6.16
C PRO A 242 -9.78 2.49 -5.07
N THR A 243 -8.51 2.17 -5.35
CA THR A 243 -7.67 1.33 -4.50
C THR A 243 -6.30 1.96 -4.31
N ALA A 244 -5.84 2.05 -3.06
CA ALA A 244 -4.50 2.53 -2.74
C ALA A 244 -3.85 1.67 -1.66
N LEU A 245 -2.53 1.74 -1.55
CA LEU A 245 -1.81 1.16 -0.43
C LEU A 245 -1.77 2.20 0.69
N VAL A 246 -2.03 1.78 1.93
CA VAL A 246 -2.02 2.68 3.08
C VAL A 246 -1.18 2.10 4.21
N LYS A 247 -0.54 2.99 4.98
CA LYS A 247 -0.20 2.70 6.37
C LYS A 247 -1.40 3.08 7.21
N ILE A 248 -1.89 2.16 8.03
CA ILE A 248 -3.09 2.37 8.85
C ILE A 248 -2.85 1.91 10.28
N SER A 249 -3.33 2.70 11.25
CA SER A 249 -3.22 2.42 12.67
C SER A 249 -4.59 2.25 13.30
N HIS A 250 -4.89 1.06 13.79
CA HIS A 250 -6.12 0.78 14.52
C HIS A 250 -5.93 -0.36 15.52
N SER A 251 -6.75 -0.40 16.57
CA SER A 251 -6.69 -1.47 17.58
C SER A 251 -7.46 -2.74 17.19
N ILE A 252 -8.21 -2.69 16.08
CA ILE A 252 -8.98 -3.83 15.56
C ILE A 252 -8.09 -4.88 14.89
N PHE A 253 -6.92 -4.46 14.41
CA PHE A 253 -6.05 -5.33 13.64
C PHE A 253 -5.49 -6.44 14.49
N ASN A 254 -5.37 -7.62 13.88
CA ASN A 254 -4.92 -8.80 14.58
C ASN A 254 -3.39 -8.80 14.75
N VAL A 255 -2.91 -9.24 15.91
CA VAL A 255 -1.49 -9.51 16.14
C VAL A 255 -1.40 -10.84 16.88
N ASN A 256 -0.72 -11.80 16.28
CA ASN A 256 -0.51 -13.11 16.87
C ASN A 256 0.75 -13.05 17.75
N ASP A 257 0.58 -12.96 19.06
CA ASP A 257 1.69 -13.06 20.01
C ASP A 257 2.15 -14.52 20.12
N GLY A 258 3.38 -14.81 19.71
CA GLY A 258 3.95 -16.16 19.77
C GLY A 258 3.99 -16.70 21.21
N VAL A 259 3.27 -17.80 21.48
CA VAL A 259 3.31 -18.78 22.60
C VAL A 259 3.51 -18.27 24.06
N ASN A 260 3.52 -16.96 24.35
CA ASN A 260 3.48 -16.43 25.71
C ASN A 260 2.10 -15.84 25.99
N GLY A 261 1.14 -16.75 26.20
CA GLY A 261 -0.27 -16.49 26.48
C GLY A 261 -0.52 -15.86 27.85
N ASN A 262 0.00 -14.67 28.10
CA ASN A 262 -0.35 -13.90 29.28
C ASN A 262 -0.03 -12.43 29.07
N LYS A 263 -0.91 -11.65 28.41
CA LYS A 263 -1.27 -10.27 28.82
C LYS A 263 -2.67 -9.92 28.33
N LEU A 264 -3.45 -9.38 29.27
CA LEU A 264 -4.64 -8.54 29.08
C LEU A 264 -4.73 -7.95 27.67
N HIS A 265 -5.85 -8.16 26.95
CA HIS A 265 -6.20 -7.47 25.70
C HIS A 265 -6.31 -5.96 25.93
N ASN A 266 -5.20 -5.28 26.22
CA ASN A 266 -5.11 -3.85 26.01
C ASN A 266 -5.18 -3.67 24.50
N LYS A 267 -6.24 -2.99 24.04
CA LYS A 267 -6.47 -2.53 22.66
C LYS A 267 -5.30 -1.65 22.20
N LYS A 268 -4.12 -2.25 22.02
CA LYS A 268 -2.91 -1.56 21.64
C LYS A 268 -3.11 -1.10 20.21
N LEU A 269 -2.81 0.17 19.96
CA LEU A 269 -2.81 0.70 18.60
C LEU A 269 -1.69 0.00 17.81
N VAL A 270 -2.04 -0.64 16.71
CA VAL A 270 -1.09 -1.35 15.83
C VAL A 270 -1.13 -0.71 14.45
N SER A 271 0.06 -0.50 13.88
CA SER A 271 0.26 0.02 12.52
C SER A 271 0.47 -1.13 11.55
N LYS A 272 -0.21 -1.08 10.40
CA LYS A 272 -0.13 -2.08 9.33
C LYS A 272 -0.03 -1.43 7.96
N ILE A 273 0.56 -2.14 7.01
CA ILE A 273 0.42 -1.85 5.59
C ILE A 273 -0.79 -2.63 5.09
N ALA A 274 -1.67 -1.98 4.32
CA ALA A 274 -2.90 -2.60 3.85
C ALA A 274 -3.29 -2.08 2.48
N SER A 275 -3.96 -2.91 1.67
CA SER A 275 -4.77 -2.37 0.58
C SER A 275 -6.01 -1.71 1.18
N PHE A 276 -6.35 -0.55 0.64
CA PHE A 276 -7.54 0.22 0.95
C PHE A 276 -8.31 0.36 -0.34
N GLN A 277 -9.47 -0.28 -0.43
CA GLN A 277 -10.34 -0.24 -1.61
C GLN A 277 -11.69 0.38 -1.23
N GLN A 278 -12.23 1.23 -2.10
CA GLN A 278 -13.57 1.76 -1.92
C GLN A 278 -14.59 0.62 -1.81
N PHE A 279 -15.46 0.69 -0.80
CA PHE A 279 -16.59 -0.22 -0.69
C PHE A 279 -17.65 0.15 -1.73
N ILE A 280 -18.11 -0.84 -2.48
CA ILE A 280 -19.18 -0.68 -3.47
C ILE A 280 -20.45 -1.33 -2.92
N PRO A 281 -21.52 -0.56 -2.67
CA PRO A 281 -22.83 -1.12 -2.37
C PRO A 281 -23.29 -2.04 -3.50
N HIS A 282 -23.70 -3.26 -3.14
CA HIS A 282 -24.12 -4.30 -4.06
C HIS A 282 -25.21 -5.15 -3.39
N ASP A 283 -25.93 -5.93 -4.19
CA ASP A 283 -27.01 -6.78 -3.70
C ASP A 283 -26.54 -8.21 -3.43
N PHE A 284 -25.63 -8.71 -4.27
CA PHE A 284 -25.06 -10.06 -4.20
C PHE A 284 -23.78 -10.13 -5.04
N ASP A 285 -23.08 -11.26 -5.01
CA ASP A 285 -22.02 -11.57 -5.96
C ASP A 285 -22.55 -12.42 -7.13
N ALA A 286 -21.74 -12.59 -8.18
CA ALA A 286 -22.19 -13.25 -9.40
C ALA A 286 -22.52 -14.74 -9.23
N SER A 287 -22.12 -15.39 -8.13
CA SER A 287 -22.46 -16.80 -7.86
C SER A 287 -23.94 -16.98 -7.47
N ASP A 288 -24.58 -15.93 -6.96
CA ASP A 288 -25.99 -15.91 -6.57
C ASP A 288 -26.93 -15.41 -7.70
N HIS A 289 -26.41 -15.22 -8.92
CA HIS A 289 -27.17 -14.66 -10.03
C HIS A 289 -27.03 -15.42 -11.35
N GLY A 290 -28.10 -15.42 -12.15
CA GLY A 290 -28.07 -16.02 -13.49
C GLY A 290 -27.19 -15.23 -14.44
N THR A 291 -26.10 -15.86 -14.91
CA THR A 291 -25.06 -15.22 -15.72
C THR A 291 -25.55 -14.68 -17.06
N SER A 292 -26.67 -15.19 -17.59
CA SER A 292 -27.27 -14.75 -18.86
C SER A 292 -27.76 -13.30 -18.85
N SER A 293 -27.97 -12.70 -17.68
CA SER A 293 -28.41 -11.31 -17.52
C SER A 293 -27.26 -10.30 -17.52
N PHE A 294 -26.02 -10.76 -17.42
CA PHE A 294 -24.87 -9.87 -17.31
C PHE A 294 -24.61 -9.10 -18.61
N PRO A 295 -24.36 -7.78 -18.57
CA PRO A 295 -24.04 -7.01 -19.75
C PRO A 295 -22.78 -7.53 -20.44
N VAL A 296 -22.85 -7.78 -21.74
CA VAL A 296 -21.72 -8.26 -22.57
C VAL A 296 -20.48 -7.38 -22.36
N ALA A 297 -20.66 -6.07 -22.49
CA ALA A 297 -19.58 -5.11 -22.32
C ALA A 297 -18.94 -5.18 -20.93
N ALA A 298 -19.71 -5.42 -19.86
CA ALA A 298 -19.13 -5.53 -18.53
C ALA A 298 -18.23 -6.78 -18.42
N VAL A 299 -18.71 -7.92 -18.92
CA VAL A 299 -17.93 -9.17 -18.95
C VAL A 299 -16.66 -9.02 -19.79
N HIS A 300 -16.76 -8.41 -20.97
CA HIS A 300 -15.61 -8.14 -21.84
C HIS A 300 -14.57 -7.25 -21.16
N ARG A 301 -14.98 -6.13 -20.56
CA ARG A 301 -14.07 -5.18 -19.89
C ARG A 301 -13.35 -5.82 -18.72
N ILE A 302 -14.06 -6.63 -17.92
CA ILE A 302 -13.46 -7.45 -16.86
C ILE A 302 -12.46 -8.44 -17.44
N GLY A 303 -12.83 -9.17 -18.50
CA GLY A 303 -11.96 -10.15 -19.15
C GLY A 303 -10.69 -9.53 -19.75
N ILE A 304 -10.81 -8.37 -20.39
CA ILE A 304 -9.70 -7.55 -20.91
C ILE A 304 -8.70 -7.23 -19.79
N LEU A 305 -9.20 -6.72 -18.65
CA LEU A 305 -8.35 -6.44 -17.51
C LEU A 305 -7.72 -7.71 -16.94
N ASP A 306 -8.50 -8.75 -16.69
CA ASP A 306 -8.06 -10.00 -16.08
C ASP A 306 -7.00 -10.73 -16.92
N ILE A 307 -7.14 -10.73 -18.26
CA ILE A 307 -6.11 -11.24 -19.17
C ILE A 307 -4.86 -10.38 -19.05
N ARG A 308 -4.99 -9.04 -19.15
CA ARG A 308 -3.85 -8.11 -19.10
C ARG A 308 -3.03 -8.24 -17.82
N ILE A 309 -3.68 -8.39 -16.67
CA ILE A 309 -3.01 -8.54 -15.37
C ILE A 309 -2.72 -9.99 -15.01
N PHE A 310 -3.08 -10.95 -15.87
CA PHE A 310 -3.01 -12.38 -15.62
C PHE A 310 -3.57 -12.77 -14.25
N ASN A 311 -4.86 -12.47 -14.04
CA ASN A 311 -5.54 -12.80 -12.79
C ASN A 311 -5.65 -14.32 -12.64
N THR A 312 -5.21 -14.85 -11.51
CA THR A 312 -5.17 -16.32 -11.28
C THR A 312 -6.33 -16.83 -10.42
N ASP A 313 -7.27 -15.94 -10.06
CA ASP A 313 -8.37 -16.23 -9.14
C ASP A 313 -9.64 -15.42 -9.44
N ARG A 314 -10.01 -15.26 -10.73
CA ARG A 314 -11.29 -14.64 -11.07
C ARG A 314 -12.41 -15.67 -11.04
N HIS A 315 -13.08 -15.78 -9.89
CA HIS A 315 -14.34 -16.50 -9.72
C HIS A 315 -15.54 -15.55 -9.56
N ALA A 316 -16.77 -16.06 -9.62
CA ALA A 316 -18.02 -15.32 -9.58
C ALA A 316 -18.20 -14.56 -8.25
N GLY A 317 -17.73 -15.13 -7.15
CA GLY A 317 -17.65 -14.44 -5.85
C GLY A 317 -16.79 -13.16 -5.85
N ASN A 318 -15.91 -12.96 -6.84
CA ASN A 318 -15.08 -11.76 -6.99
C ASN A 318 -15.71 -10.71 -7.93
N LEU A 319 -16.99 -10.89 -8.27
CA LEU A 319 -17.74 -9.99 -9.13
C LEU A 319 -19.01 -9.56 -8.40
N LEU A 320 -19.02 -8.32 -7.94
CA LEU A 320 -20.17 -7.73 -7.28
C LEU A 320 -21.26 -7.42 -8.30
N VAL A 321 -22.50 -7.71 -7.94
CA VAL A 321 -23.67 -7.42 -8.77
C VAL A 321 -24.58 -6.43 -8.05
N ARG A 322 -24.90 -5.35 -8.75
CA ARG A 322 -25.87 -4.34 -8.30
C ARG A 322 -27.05 -4.28 -9.26
N LYS A 323 -28.27 -4.43 -8.73
CA LYS A 323 -29.50 -4.25 -9.49
C LYS A 323 -29.71 -2.77 -9.80
N LEU A 324 -30.09 -2.49 -11.04
CA LEU A 324 -30.41 -1.14 -11.48
C LEU A 324 -31.94 -0.97 -11.46
N ASP A 325 -32.47 -0.61 -10.30
CA ASP A 325 -33.90 -0.36 -10.14
C ASP A 325 -34.29 0.99 -10.77
N GLY A 326 -35.12 0.95 -11.82
CA GLY A 326 -35.62 2.13 -12.52
C GLY A 326 -36.67 1.79 -13.57
N VAL A 327 -37.55 2.74 -13.91
CA VAL A 327 -38.57 2.57 -14.96
C VAL A 327 -37.88 2.21 -16.28
N GLY A 328 -38.15 1.01 -16.80
CA GLY A 328 -37.56 0.49 -18.04
C GLY A 328 -36.20 -0.22 -17.90
N ARG A 329 -35.68 -0.41 -16.68
CA ARG A 329 -34.41 -1.12 -16.42
C ARG A 329 -34.59 -2.49 -15.75
N PHE A 330 -35.80 -3.05 -15.79
CA PHE A 330 -36.10 -4.35 -15.20
C PHE A 330 -35.12 -5.43 -15.70
N GLY A 331 -34.40 -6.05 -14.76
CA GLY A 331 -33.44 -7.11 -15.04
C GLY A 331 -32.04 -6.64 -15.46
N GLN A 332 -31.78 -5.33 -15.51
CA GLN A 332 -30.43 -4.81 -15.73
C GLN A 332 -29.62 -4.82 -14.44
N VAL A 333 -28.36 -5.20 -14.56
CA VAL A 333 -27.40 -5.23 -13.47
C VAL A 333 -26.11 -4.55 -13.88
N GLU A 334 -25.37 -4.07 -12.89
CA GLU A 334 -23.99 -3.62 -13.03
C GLU A 334 -23.06 -4.64 -12.37
N LEU A 335 -21.91 -4.88 -13.01
CA LEU A 335 -20.83 -5.70 -12.48
C LEU A 335 -19.67 -4.83 -12.03
N THR A 336 -19.08 -5.19 -10.90
CA THR A 336 -17.85 -4.56 -10.40
C THR A 336 -16.84 -5.62 -9.98
N PRO A 337 -15.65 -5.67 -10.61
CA PRO A 337 -14.60 -6.59 -10.20
C PRO A 337 -13.91 -6.12 -8.93
N ILE A 338 -13.72 -7.07 -8.01
CA ILE A 338 -12.98 -6.88 -6.77
C ILE A 338 -11.96 -8.00 -6.60
N ASP A 339 -11.15 -7.93 -5.54
CA ASP A 339 -10.21 -8.99 -5.13
C ASP A 339 -9.19 -9.41 -6.21
N HIS A 340 -8.29 -8.48 -6.54
CA HIS A 340 -7.21 -8.67 -7.51
C HIS A 340 -5.89 -9.09 -6.84
N GLY A 341 -5.92 -9.53 -5.58
CA GLY A 341 -4.72 -9.84 -4.80
C GLY A 341 -3.82 -10.94 -5.42
N LEU A 342 -4.36 -11.77 -6.31
CA LEU A 342 -3.66 -12.88 -6.98
C LEU A 342 -3.42 -12.62 -8.48
N CYS A 343 -3.26 -11.36 -8.89
CA CYS A 343 -2.82 -10.98 -10.24
C CYS A 343 -1.29 -10.75 -10.33
N LEU A 344 -0.79 -10.61 -11.57
CA LEU A 344 0.61 -10.30 -11.92
C LEU A 344 1.65 -11.27 -11.32
N PRO A 345 1.47 -12.61 -11.42
CA PRO A 345 2.36 -13.57 -10.79
C PRO A 345 3.83 -13.44 -11.26
N GLU A 346 4.78 -13.97 -10.49
CA GLU A 346 6.20 -14.04 -10.88
C GLU A 346 6.45 -14.92 -12.12
N SER A 347 5.57 -15.89 -12.35
CA SER A 347 5.67 -16.88 -13.41
C SER A 347 4.27 -17.24 -13.86
N LEU A 348 4.12 -17.61 -15.13
CA LEU A 348 2.86 -18.15 -15.62
C LEU A 348 2.51 -19.42 -14.84
N GLU A 349 1.27 -19.49 -14.40
CA GLU A 349 0.61 -20.64 -13.78
C GLU A 349 -0.80 -20.73 -14.35
N ASP A 350 -1.55 -21.78 -14.01
CA ASP A 350 -2.90 -21.94 -14.55
C ASP A 350 -3.80 -20.79 -14.07
N PRO A 351 -4.27 -19.92 -14.99
CA PRO A 351 -5.21 -18.88 -14.62
C PRO A 351 -6.58 -19.49 -14.37
N TYR A 352 -7.41 -18.80 -13.60
CA TYR A 352 -8.80 -19.16 -13.42
C TYR A 352 -9.68 -17.96 -13.77
N PHE A 353 -10.46 -18.13 -14.84
CA PHE A 353 -11.38 -17.12 -15.35
C PHE A 353 -12.78 -17.73 -15.46
N GLU A 354 -13.64 -17.49 -14.48
CA GLU A 354 -14.98 -18.07 -14.52
C GLU A 354 -15.83 -17.54 -15.68
N TRP A 355 -15.59 -16.29 -16.09
CA TRP A 355 -16.34 -15.65 -17.16
C TRP A 355 -16.15 -16.30 -18.54
N ILE A 356 -15.12 -17.13 -18.76
CA ILE A 356 -14.95 -17.85 -20.05
C ILE A 356 -16.08 -18.85 -20.30
N HIS A 357 -16.77 -19.26 -19.24
CA HIS A 357 -17.90 -20.19 -19.31
C HIS A 357 -19.25 -19.48 -19.50
N TRP A 358 -19.25 -18.15 -19.57
CA TRP A 358 -20.47 -17.37 -19.72
C TRP A 358 -20.75 -17.10 -21.21
N PRO A 359 -22.03 -17.05 -21.64
CA PRO A 359 -22.38 -16.84 -23.05
C PRO A 359 -21.75 -15.58 -23.67
N GLN A 360 -21.56 -14.54 -22.85
CA GLN A 360 -20.96 -13.27 -23.24
C GLN A 360 -19.54 -13.45 -23.78
N ALA A 361 -18.75 -14.39 -23.23
CA ALA A 361 -17.38 -14.63 -23.70
C ALA A 361 -17.29 -15.22 -25.12
N SER A 362 -18.40 -15.70 -25.68
CA SER A 362 -18.47 -16.15 -27.08
C SER A 362 -18.84 -15.02 -28.05
N ILE A 363 -19.07 -13.80 -27.57
CA ILE A 363 -19.43 -12.65 -28.38
C ILE A 363 -18.14 -11.89 -28.76
N PRO A 364 -17.97 -11.46 -30.02
CA PRO A 364 -16.82 -10.65 -30.42
C PRO A 364 -16.76 -9.32 -29.67
N PHE A 365 -15.53 -8.81 -29.46
CA PHE A 365 -15.33 -7.47 -28.93
C PHE A 365 -15.97 -6.40 -29.84
N SER A 366 -16.50 -5.36 -29.21
CA SER A 366 -16.98 -4.15 -29.87
C SER A 366 -15.83 -3.25 -30.32
N GLU A 367 -16.11 -2.28 -31.19
CA GLU A 367 -15.12 -1.30 -31.66
C GLU A 367 -14.50 -0.50 -30.50
N ASP A 368 -15.30 -0.13 -29.49
CA ASP A 368 -14.81 0.56 -28.29
C ASP A 368 -13.83 -0.29 -27.48
N GLU A 369 -14.09 -1.60 -27.39
CA GLU A 369 -13.21 -2.56 -26.68
C GLU A 369 -11.92 -2.81 -27.45
N LEU A 370 -11.99 -2.96 -28.77
CA LEU A 370 -10.82 -3.10 -29.62
C LEU A 370 -9.95 -1.84 -29.59
N ALA A 371 -10.56 -0.66 -29.66
CA ALA A 371 -9.84 0.61 -29.55
C ALA A 371 -9.18 0.78 -28.17
N TYR A 372 -9.83 0.35 -27.09
CA TYR A 372 -9.21 0.33 -25.77
C TYR A 372 -7.98 -0.58 -25.73
N ILE A 373 -8.10 -1.81 -26.24
CA ILE A 373 -7.00 -2.79 -26.30
C ILE A 373 -5.82 -2.25 -27.12
N GLU A 374 -6.08 -1.69 -28.30
CA GLU A 374 -5.06 -1.14 -29.21
C GLU A 374 -4.22 -0.04 -28.53
N ASN A 375 -4.85 0.76 -27.67
CA ASN A 375 -4.19 1.89 -26.99
C ASN A 375 -3.36 1.49 -25.74
N LEU A 376 -3.34 0.23 -25.32
CA LEU A 376 -2.57 -0.21 -24.15
C LEU A 376 -1.05 -0.14 -24.41
N ASP A 377 -0.28 0.45 -23.49
CA ASP A 377 1.18 0.56 -23.59
C ASP A 377 1.89 -0.23 -22.48
N PRO A 378 2.24 -1.50 -22.70
CA PRO A 378 2.83 -2.34 -21.65
C PRO A 378 4.17 -1.82 -21.11
N ILE A 379 4.91 -1.03 -21.90
CA ILE A 379 6.20 -0.47 -21.47
C ILE A 379 5.96 0.75 -20.58
N GLY A 380 5.11 1.67 -21.02
CA GLY A 380 4.66 2.81 -20.21
C GLY A 380 4.00 2.37 -18.90
N ASP A 381 3.17 1.33 -18.96
CA ASP A 381 2.53 0.72 -17.78
C ASP A 381 3.56 0.18 -16.79
N SER A 382 4.59 -0.51 -17.30
CA SER A 382 5.65 -1.05 -16.45
C SER A 382 6.44 0.05 -15.75
N GLU A 383 6.76 1.14 -16.45
CA GLU A 383 7.42 2.31 -15.84
C GLU A 383 6.54 3.01 -14.81
N MET A 384 5.22 3.09 -15.07
CA MET A 384 4.26 3.60 -14.10
C MET A 384 4.24 2.72 -12.84
N LEU A 385 4.15 1.39 -12.98
CA LEU A 385 4.14 0.49 -11.82
C LEU A 385 5.47 0.51 -11.05
N ARG A 386 6.63 0.57 -11.71
CA ARG A 386 7.93 0.77 -11.02
C ARG A 386 7.94 2.04 -10.17
N ARG A 387 7.29 3.09 -10.66
CA ARG A 387 7.23 4.39 -9.99
C ARG A 387 6.27 4.39 -8.80
N GLU A 388 5.05 3.89 -8.99
CA GLU A 388 3.97 3.94 -8.00
C GLU A 388 4.06 2.80 -6.99
N LEU A 389 4.48 1.62 -7.45
CA LEU A 389 4.54 0.37 -6.69
C LEU A 389 5.94 -0.23 -6.76
N PRO A 390 6.97 0.43 -6.21
CA PRO A 390 8.36 0.02 -6.38
C PRO A 390 8.73 -1.31 -5.68
N MET A 391 7.80 -1.89 -4.91
CA MET A 391 7.91 -3.25 -4.41
C MET A 391 7.58 -4.32 -5.45
N ILE A 392 6.99 -3.93 -6.59
CA ILE A 392 6.71 -4.86 -7.69
C ILE A 392 8.02 -5.38 -8.27
N ARG A 393 8.00 -6.66 -8.65
CA ARG A 393 9.21 -7.37 -9.07
C ARG A 393 9.24 -7.46 -10.59
N GLU A 394 10.44 -7.46 -11.17
CA GLU A 394 10.62 -7.41 -12.62
C GLU A 394 9.97 -8.60 -13.33
N ALA A 395 9.87 -9.73 -12.64
CA ALA A 395 9.16 -10.90 -13.13
C ALA A 395 7.66 -10.65 -13.38
N CYS A 396 7.00 -9.92 -12.47
CA CYS A 396 5.59 -9.56 -12.59
C CYS A 396 5.36 -8.58 -13.75
N LEU A 397 6.29 -7.63 -13.96
CA LEU A 397 6.23 -6.69 -15.08
C LEU A 397 6.41 -7.40 -16.44
N ARG A 398 7.26 -8.43 -16.51
CA ARG A 398 7.36 -9.27 -17.72
C ARG A 398 6.05 -9.98 -18.05
N VAL A 399 5.32 -10.47 -17.04
CA VAL A 399 4.00 -11.09 -17.24
C VAL A 399 3.01 -10.05 -17.77
N LEU A 400 2.95 -8.85 -17.19
CA LEU A 400 2.12 -7.76 -17.70
C LEU A 400 2.39 -7.47 -19.18
N VAL A 401 3.67 -7.31 -19.53
CA VAL A 401 4.07 -7.03 -20.93
C VAL A 401 3.62 -8.16 -21.85
N LEU A 402 3.90 -9.40 -21.49
CA LEU A 402 3.52 -10.57 -22.28
C LEU A 402 2.01 -10.66 -22.50
N CYS A 403 1.22 -10.50 -21.43
CA CYS A 403 -0.23 -10.61 -21.47
C CYS A 403 -0.88 -9.45 -22.22
N THR A 404 -0.33 -8.25 -22.11
CA THR A 404 -0.81 -7.09 -22.87
C THR A 404 -0.52 -7.25 -24.37
N ILE A 405 0.65 -7.78 -24.74
CA ILE A 405 0.97 -8.10 -26.13
C ILE A 405 0.03 -9.19 -26.64
N PHE A 406 -0.16 -10.27 -25.88
CA PHE A 406 -1.08 -11.34 -26.25
C PHE A 406 -2.51 -10.85 -26.48
N LEU A 407 -3.01 -9.93 -25.64
CA LEU A 407 -4.34 -9.37 -25.78
C LEU A 407 -4.53 -8.53 -27.06
N LYS A 408 -3.44 -8.00 -27.61
CA LYS A 408 -3.44 -7.16 -28.83
C LYS A 408 -3.39 -7.96 -30.14
N GLU A 409 -3.00 -9.23 -30.08
CA GLU A 409 -2.98 -10.17 -31.22
C GLU A 409 -4.30 -10.91 -31.33
#